data_AF-C7DE37-F1
#
_entry.id   AF-C7DE37-F1
#
_cell.length_a   1.000
_cell.length_b   1.000
_cell.length_c   1.000
_cell.angle_alpha   90.00
_cell.angle_beta   90.00
_cell.angle_gamma   90.00
#
_symmetry.space_group_name_H-M   'P 1'
#
loop_
_entity.id
_entity.type
_entity.pdbx_description
1 polymer ?
#
loop_
_entity_poly.entity_id
_entity_poly.type
_entity_poly.pdbx_seq_one_letter_code
_entity_poly.pdbx_strand_id
1 'polypeptide(L)'
;MTGKDEWHDEHGPKIELVEWQGVVEADPSMEMRSEAVANLGDGKQLIAHDETMAVWLDHDGEVHMWLHLFEGNVVGKNPQPDAIDKMHALSVVFDAKLIGDEGEHYDADGTATYPEFKVLETQKAGAMPRPWWKFW
;
A
#
# COMPACT_ATOMS: atom_id res chain seq x y z
N MET A 1 0.36 3.27 -1.58
CA MET A 1 -0.16 4.50 -2.22
C MET A 1 -1.31 4.17 -3.15
N THR A 2 -2.22 5.12 -3.34
CA THR A 2 -3.43 4.94 -4.15
C THR A 2 -3.78 6.23 -4.89
N GLY A 3 -4.33 6.12 -6.10
CA GLY A 3 -4.96 7.24 -6.79
C GLY A 3 -6.40 7.50 -6.32
N LYS A 4 -6.95 6.62 -5.47
CA LYS A 4 -8.31 6.69 -4.93
C LYS A 4 -8.38 7.64 -3.73
N ASP A 5 -9.58 7.79 -3.17
CA ASP A 5 -9.74 8.53 -1.92
C ASP A 5 -9.20 7.74 -0.73
N GLU A 6 -9.62 6.48 -0.60
CA GLU A 6 -9.07 5.49 0.31
C GLU A 6 -8.51 4.28 -0.46
N TRP A 7 -7.49 3.62 0.10
CA TRP A 7 -6.83 2.50 -0.59
C TRP A 7 -7.75 1.30 -0.85
N HIS A 8 -8.78 1.15 0.00
CA HIS A 8 -9.77 0.07 -0.04
C HIS A 8 -11.05 0.45 -0.82
N ASP A 9 -11.12 1.64 -1.41
CA ASP A 9 -12.25 2.02 -2.24
C ASP A 9 -12.34 1.14 -3.50
N GLU A 10 -13.56 0.74 -3.88
CA GLU A 10 -13.79 -0.06 -5.10
C GLU A 10 -13.61 0.78 -6.38
N HIS A 11 -13.76 2.10 -6.29
CA HIS A 11 -13.77 3.04 -7.40
C HIS A 11 -12.73 4.15 -7.21
N GLY A 12 -12.26 4.70 -8.34
CA GLY A 12 -11.27 5.78 -8.39
C GLY A 12 -10.17 5.50 -9.42
N PRO A 13 -9.24 6.46 -9.61
CA PRO A 13 -8.05 6.27 -10.44
C PRO A 13 -7.26 5.04 -10.00
N LYS A 14 -6.83 4.23 -10.97
CA LYS A 14 -6.02 3.03 -10.75
C LYS A 14 -4.69 3.22 -11.46
N ILE A 15 -3.61 2.83 -10.79
CA ILE A 15 -2.30 2.72 -11.43
C ILE A 15 -2.34 1.47 -12.30
N GLU A 16 -2.15 1.63 -13.61
CA GLU A 16 -2.15 0.52 -14.54
C GLU A 16 -0.77 -0.17 -14.57
N LEU A 17 -0.75 -1.47 -14.93
CA LEU A 17 0.51 -2.24 -14.97
C LEU A 17 1.56 -1.62 -15.89
N VAL A 18 1.14 -1.09 -17.04
CA VAL A 18 2.05 -0.46 -18.00
C VAL A 18 2.66 0.84 -17.47
N GLU A 19 1.90 1.63 -16.70
CA GLU A 19 2.42 2.82 -16.04
C GLU A 19 3.40 2.45 -14.94
N TRP A 20 3.05 1.44 -14.13
CA TRP A 20 3.94 0.93 -13.09
C TRP A 20 5.27 0.47 -13.67
N GLN A 21 5.25 -0.38 -14.71
CA GLN A 21 6.45 -0.85 -15.40
C GLN A 21 7.28 0.30 -15.97
N GLY A 22 6.63 1.28 -16.59
CA GLY A 22 7.32 2.45 -17.14
C GLY A 22 8.02 3.30 -16.07
N VAL A 23 7.40 3.46 -14.89
CA VAL A 23 8.03 4.17 -13.77
C VAL A 23 9.20 3.38 -13.19
N VAL A 24 9.06 2.06 -13.01
CA VAL A 24 10.15 1.20 -12.54
C VAL A 24 11.33 1.22 -13.51
N GLU A 25 11.08 1.13 -14.82
CA GLU A 25 12.13 1.16 -15.84
C GLU A 25 12.86 2.52 -15.89
N ALA A 26 12.16 3.62 -15.61
CA ALA A 26 12.73 4.96 -15.58
C ALA A 26 13.54 5.26 -14.30
N ASP A 27 13.38 4.48 -13.24
CA ASP A 27 14.05 4.68 -11.96
C ASP A 27 15.25 3.72 -11.80
N PRO A 28 16.51 4.21 -11.85
CA PRO A 28 17.68 3.35 -11.80
C PRO A 28 17.90 2.66 -10.45
N SER A 29 17.18 3.08 -9.40
CA SER A 29 17.20 2.39 -8.11
C SER A 29 16.20 1.23 -8.04
N MET A 30 15.42 0.98 -9.10
CA MET A 30 14.36 -0.02 -9.10
C MET A 30 14.57 -1.08 -10.18
N GLU A 31 14.02 -2.26 -9.92
CA GLU A 31 14.08 -3.39 -10.84
C GLU A 31 12.77 -4.17 -10.80
N MET A 32 12.18 -4.45 -11.97
CA MET A 32 11.09 -5.41 -12.07
C MET A 32 11.62 -6.80 -11.72
N ARG A 33 11.03 -7.44 -10.72
CA ARG A 33 11.46 -8.76 -10.26
C ARG A 33 10.26 -9.66 -10.11
N SER A 34 9.97 -10.41 -11.16
CA SER A 34 8.77 -11.25 -11.24
C SER A 34 8.83 -12.53 -10.40
N GLU A 35 9.96 -12.81 -9.75
CA GLU A 35 10.15 -14.01 -8.94
C GLU A 35 10.63 -13.65 -7.53
N ALA A 36 9.87 -14.09 -6.52
CA ALA A 36 10.26 -14.00 -5.12
C ALA A 36 10.48 -15.42 -4.57
N VAL A 37 11.68 -15.66 -4.00
CA VAL A 37 12.08 -16.97 -3.49
C VAL A 37 12.20 -16.93 -1.98
N ALA A 38 11.44 -17.79 -1.30
CA ALA A 38 11.56 -18.01 0.15
C ALA A 38 12.09 -19.41 0.44
N ASN A 39 13.17 -19.51 1.21
CA ASN A 39 13.71 -20.78 1.68
C ASN A 39 12.88 -21.28 2.87
N LEU A 40 12.27 -22.47 2.74
CA LEU A 40 11.41 -23.05 3.78
C LEU A 40 12.15 -24.00 4.74
N GLY A 41 13.45 -24.20 4.54
CA GLY A 41 14.24 -25.24 5.23
C GLY A 41 14.25 -26.57 4.47
N ASP A 42 15.13 -27.50 4.87
CA ASP A 42 15.29 -28.84 4.27
C ASP A 42 15.52 -28.85 2.74
N GLY A 43 16.16 -27.81 2.21
CA GLY A 43 16.38 -27.64 0.77
C GLY A 43 15.11 -27.32 -0.03
N LYS A 44 13.98 -27.03 0.63
CA LYS A 44 12.73 -26.63 -0.01
C LYS A 44 12.68 -25.13 -0.23
N GLN A 45 12.13 -24.74 -1.37
CA GLN A 45 11.91 -23.35 -1.74
C GLN A 45 10.44 -23.16 -2.12
N LEU A 46 9.88 -22.02 -1.72
CA LEU A 46 8.65 -21.46 -2.27
C LEU A 46 9.05 -20.37 -3.26
N ILE A 47 8.56 -20.49 -4.49
CA ILE A 47 8.78 -19.50 -5.54
C ILE A 47 7.42 -18.90 -5.88
N ALA A 48 7.28 -17.60 -5.73
CA ALA A 48 6.12 -16.84 -6.17
C ALA A 48 6.46 -16.15 -7.50
N HIS A 49 5.57 -16.26 -8.49
CA HIS A 49 5.68 -15.57 -9.76
C HIS A 49 4.58 -14.52 -9.87
N ASP A 50 4.95 -13.26 -10.10
CA ASP A 50 4.02 -12.16 -10.32
C ASP A 50 4.68 -11.01 -11.06
N GLU A 51 4.15 -10.65 -12.23
CA GLU A 51 4.69 -9.60 -13.11
C GLU A 51 4.54 -8.19 -12.56
N THR A 52 3.74 -8.01 -11.50
CA THR A 52 3.52 -6.71 -10.88
C THR A 52 4.53 -6.39 -9.76
N MET A 53 5.43 -7.33 -9.43
CA MET A 53 6.45 -7.16 -8.40
C MET A 53 7.67 -6.39 -8.91
N ALA A 54 8.15 -5.49 -8.07
CA ALA A 54 9.43 -4.81 -8.23
C ALA A 54 10.18 -4.73 -6.90
N VAL A 55 11.47 -4.43 -6.98
CA VAL A 55 12.31 -4.15 -5.83
C VAL A 55 12.87 -2.74 -5.94
N TRP A 56 12.95 -2.05 -4.81
CA TRP A 56 13.82 -0.90 -4.62
C TRP A 56 15.15 -1.41 -4.07
N LEU A 57 16.24 -1.05 -4.74
CA LEU A 57 17.60 -1.44 -4.43
C LEU A 57 18.32 -0.33 -3.67
N ASP A 58 19.21 -0.71 -2.76
CA ASP A 58 20.13 0.22 -2.11
C ASP A 58 21.34 0.54 -3.02
N HIS A 59 22.33 1.27 -2.48
CA HIS A 59 23.51 1.67 -3.24
C HIS A 59 24.43 0.50 -3.62
N ASP A 60 24.33 -0.63 -2.93
CA ASP A 60 25.10 -1.84 -3.19
C ASP A 60 24.37 -2.78 -4.17
N GLY A 61 23.13 -2.44 -4.55
CA GLY A 61 22.28 -3.26 -5.41
C GLY A 61 21.55 -4.37 -4.64
N GLU A 62 21.54 -4.31 -3.31
CA GLU A 62 20.80 -5.25 -2.48
C GLU A 62 19.33 -4.83 -2.37
N VAL A 63 18.45 -5.80 -2.16
CA VAL A 63 17.02 -5.51 -2.04
C VAL A 63 16.74 -4.78 -0.74
N HIS A 64 16.36 -3.51 -0.87
CA HIS A 64 16.02 -2.65 0.25
C HIS A 64 14.54 -2.76 0.62
N MET A 65 13.65 -2.81 -0.38
CA MET A 65 12.21 -3.00 -0.17
C MET A 65 11.53 -3.67 -1.37
N TRP A 66 10.56 -4.54 -1.10
CA TRP A 66 9.67 -5.09 -2.13
C TRP A 66 8.44 -4.22 -2.33
N LEU A 67 8.07 -4.03 -3.60
CA LEU A 67 6.93 -3.26 -4.04
C LEU A 67 6.07 -4.12 -4.96
N HIS A 68 4.76 -3.94 -4.87
CA HIS A 68 3.81 -4.74 -5.61
C HIS A 68 2.65 -3.86 -6.08
N LEU A 69 2.32 -3.93 -7.37
CA LEU A 69 1.07 -3.35 -7.85
C LEU A 69 -0.06 -4.35 -7.59
N PHE A 70 -1.01 -3.94 -6.76
CA PHE A 70 -2.16 -4.73 -6.33
C PHE A 70 -3.43 -3.89 -6.38
N GLU A 71 -4.44 -4.34 -7.14
CA GLU A 71 -5.74 -3.68 -7.27
C GLU A 71 -5.69 -2.18 -7.66
N GLY A 72 -4.68 -1.79 -8.45
CA GLY A 72 -4.45 -0.41 -8.87
C GLY A 72 -3.70 0.46 -7.86
N ASN A 73 -3.12 -0.15 -6.82
CA ASN A 73 -2.33 0.48 -5.77
C ASN A 73 -0.91 -0.06 -5.76
N VAL A 74 0.09 0.80 -5.51
CA VAL A 74 1.46 0.32 -5.23
C VAL A 74 1.61 0.15 -3.72
N VAL A 75 1.94 -1.07 -3.30
CA VAL A 75 2.03 -1.49 -1.89
C VAL A 75 3.46 -1.91 -1.58
N GLY A 76 4.01 -1.41 -0.47
CA GLY A 76 5.32 -1.81 0.03
C GLY A 76 5.22 -2.93 1.05
N LYS A 77 6.22 -3.83 1.08
CA LYS A 77 6.38 -4.83 2.15
C LYS A 77 7.74 -4.67 2.82
N ASN A 78 7.73 -4.80 4.15
CA ASN A 78 8.90 -4.63 5.04
C ASN A 78 9.59 -3.26 4.87
N PRO A 79 8.87 -2.14 5.07
CA PRO A 79 9.45 -0.83 4.92
C PRO A 79 10.60 -0.61 5.91
N GLN A 80 11.74 -0.14 5.40
CA GLN A 80 12.83 0.42 6.19
C GLN A 80 12.51 1.88 6.56
N PRO A 81 13.24 2.52 7.50
CA PRO A 81 12.93 3.88 7.96
C PRO A 81 12.83 4.95 6.85
N ASP A 82 13.55 4.77 5.74
CA ASP A 82 13.58 5.64 4.56
C ASP A 82 12.55 5.24 3.47
N ALA A 83 11.75 4.20 3.71
CA ALA A 83 10.74 3.76 2.76
C ALA A 83 9.65 4.81 2.51
N ILE A 84 9.34 5.66 3.50
CA ILE A 84 8.35 6.73 3.34
C ILE A 84 8.81 7.72 2.27
N ASP A 85 10.09 8.13 2.28
CA ASP A 85 10.63 9.07 1.29
C ASP A 85 10.52 8.50 -0.13
N LYS A 86 10.88 7.22 -0.29
CA LYS A 86 10.76 6.53 -1.58
C LYS A 86 9.31 6.43 -2.03
N MET A 87 8.41 6.03 -1.13
CA MET A 87 6.99 5.88 -1.43
C MET A 87 6.32 7.22 -1.72
N HIS A 88 6.77 8.30 -1.08
CA HIS A 88 6.28 9.64 -1.37
C HIS A 88 6.79 10.13 -2.73
N ALA A 89 8.07 9.90 -3.05
CA ALA A 89 8.61 10.24 -4.37
C ALA A 89 7.83 9.54 -5.50
N LEU A 90 7.54 8.25 -5.34
CA LEU A 90 6.72 7.49 -6.27
C LEU A 90 5.27 8.01 -6.30
N SER A 91 4.68 8.38 -5.15
CA SER A 91 3.29 8.88 -5.13
C SER A 91 3.14 10.20 -5.87
N VAL A 92 4.16 11.07 -5.84
CA VAL A 92 4.19 12.30 -6.65
C VAL A 92 4.21 11.99 -8.15
N VAL A 93 4.94 10.96 -8.59
CA VAL A 93 4.99 10.55 -10.01
C VAL A 93 3.62 10.09 -10.52
N PHE A 94 2.87 9.37 -9.68
CA PHE A 94 1.55 8.84 -10.02
C PHE A 94 0.38 9.80 -9.70
N ASP A 95 0.65 11.00 -9.19
CA ASP A 95 -0.39 11.90 -8.63
C ASP A 95 -1.30 11.17 -7.62
N ALA A 96 -0.68 10.36 -6.75
CA ALA A 96 -1.31 9.46 -5.80
C ALA A 96 -1.08 9.90 -4.36
N LYS A 97 -1.94 9.42 -3.46
CA LYS A 97 -1.83 9.60 -2.01
C LYS A 97 -1.00 8.48 -1.39
N LEU A 98 -0.12 8.82 -0.44
CA LEU A 98 0.55 7.84 0.41
C LEU A 98 -0.26 7.65 1.69
N ILE A 99 -0.85 6.46 1.82
CA ILE A 99 -1.69 6.06 2.96
C ILE A 99 -1.05 4.81 3.58
N GLY A 100 -0.90 4.80 4.91
CA GLY A 100 -0.44 3.65 5.68
C GLY A 100 -1.55 2.68 6.06
N ASP A 101 -1.18 1.59 6.71
CA ASP A 101 -2.10 0.48 7.01
C ASP A 101 -3.17 0.87 8.06
N GLU A 102 -2.94 1.91 8.86
CA GLU A 102 -3.90 2.44 9.85
C GLU A 102 -4.74 3.61 9.29
N GLY A 103 -4.60 3.94 8.00
CA GLY A 103 -5.31 5.05 7.33
C GLY A 103 -4.66 6.42 7.54
N GLU A 104 -3.43 6.47 8.03
CA GLU A 104 -2.62 7.67 8.12
C GLU A 104 -2.13 8.13 6.74
N HIS A 105 -2.29 9.41 6.45
CA HIS A 105 -1.76 10.05 5.25
C HIS A 105 -0.39 10.64 5.55
N TYR A 106 0.57 10.35 4.69
CA TYR A 106 1.92 10.88 4.78
C TYR A 106 2.12 12.06 3.83
N ASP A 107 2.71 13.13 4.34
CA ASP A 107 3.18 14.25 3.52
C ASP A 107 4.65 14.07 3.07
N ALA A 108 5.18 15.10 2.43
CA ALA A 108 6.55 15.10 1.88
C ALA A 108 7.65 15.05 2.95
N ASP A 109 7.34 15.43 4.19
CA ASP A 109 8.27 15.36 5.32
C ASP A 109 8.14 14.00 6.06
N GLY A 110 7.31 13.09 5.53
CA GLY A 110 6.98 11.81 6.16
C GLY A 110 6.13 11.95 7.42
N THR A 111 5.49 13.11 7.61
CA THR A 111 4.63 13.34 8.76
C THR A 111 3.29 12.67 8.53
N ALA A 112 2.93 11.76 9.45
CA ALA A 112 1.64 11.10 9.44
C ALA A 112 0.53 12.03 9.96
N THR A 113 -0.54 12.15 9.18
CA THR A 113 -1.77 12.84 9.56
C THR A 113 -2.95 11.90 9.38
N TYR A 114 -3.92 11.97 10.28
CA TYR A 114 -5.16 11.20 10.13
C TYR A 114 -6.23 12.13 9.59
N PRO A 115 -6.97 11.73 8.54
CA PRO A 115 -8.14 12.49 8.13
C PRO A 115 -9.11 12.57 9.32
N GLU A 116 -9.73 13.73 9.52
CA GLU A 116 -10.80 13.83 10.51
C GLU A 116 -11.93 12.89 10.10
N PHE A 117 -12.06 11.75 10.79
CA PHE A 117 -13.23 10.91 10.65
C PHE A 117 -14.45 11.74 11.05
N LYS A 118 -15.27 12.15 10.07
CA LYS A 118 -16.59 12.66 10.36
C LYS A 118 -17.33 11.54 11.07
N VAL A 119 -17.50 11.68 12.38
CA VAL A 119 -18.44 10.85 13.14
C VAL A 119 -19.78 11.03 12.44
N LEU A 120 -20.20 10.03 11.67
CA LEU A 120 -21.53 9.99 11.12
C LEU A 120 -22.48 10.15 12.31
N GLU A 121 -23.37 11.14 12.27
CA GLU A 121 -24.43 11.35 13.27
C GLU A 121 -25.47 10.20 13.21
N THR A 122 -25.03 8.95 13.23
CA THR A 122 -25.91 7.79 13.23
C THR A 122 -26.27 7.39 14.65
N GLN A 123 -26.62 8.34 15.53
CA GLN A 123 -27.37 8.05 16.77
C GLN A 123 -28.30 9.22 17.17
N LYS A 124 -29.17 9.64 16.24
CA LYS A 124 -30.50 10.18 16.58
C LYS A 124 -31.62 9.33 15.97
N ALA A 125 -31.43 8.02 15.89
CA ALA A 125 -32.57 7.12 15.81
C ALA A 125 -33.06 6.90 17.25
N GLY A 126 -34.23 7.46 17.58
CA GLY A 126 -34.90 7.23 18.87
C GLY A 126 -35.22 5.76 19.06
N ALA A 127 -34.27 4.98 19.56
CA ALA A 127 -34.44 3.58 19.88
C ALA A 127 -34.68 3.44 21.38
N MET A 128 -35.95 3.23 21.76
CA MET A 128 -36.27 2.79 23.12
C MET A 128 -35.53 1.48 23.42
N PRO A 129 -34.85 1.35 24.58
CA PRO A 129 -34.14 0.13 24.93
C PRO A 129 -35.16 -0.96 25.25
N ARG A 130 -35.26 -1.99 24.39
CA ARG A 130 -35.94 -3.22 24.79
C ARG A 130 -34.98 -4.05 25.64
N PRO A 131 -35.39 -4.48 26.84
CA PRO A 131 -34.54 -5.31 27.70
C PRO A 131 -34.32 -6.69 27.05
N TRP A 132 -33.07 -7.14 27.07
CA TRP A 132 -32.56 -8.34 26.41
C TRP A 132 -32.98 -9.69 27.02
N TRP A 133 -33.92 -9.69 27.99
CA TRP A 133 -34.33 -10.86 28.78
C TRP A 133 -35.71 -11.43 28.40
N LYS A 134 -36.33 -10.98 27.30
CA LYS A 134 -37.69 -11.43 26.89
C LYS A 134 -37.72 -12.61 25.91
N PHE A 135 -36.68 -13.44 25.89
CA PHE A 135 -36.69 -14.70 25.15
C PHE A 135 -36.43 -15.88 26.09
N TRP A 136 -37.38 -16.20 26.99
CA TRP A 136 -37.66 -17.52 27.58
C TRP A 136 -39.09 -17.51 28.12
#